data_AF-A0A973P9S1-F1
#
_entry.id   AF-A0A973P9S1-F1
#
_cell.length_a   1.000
_cell.length_b   1.000
_cell.length_c   1.000
_cell.angle_alpha   90.00
_cell.angle_beta   90.00
_cell.angle_gamma   90.00
#
_symmetry.space_group_name_H-M   'P 1'
#
loop_
_entity.id
_entity.type
_entity.pdbx_description
1 polymer ?
#
loop_
_entity_poly.entity_id
_entity_poly.type
_entity_poly.pdbx_seq_one_letter_code
_entity_poly.pdbx_strand_id
1 'polypeptide(L)'
;DNNLAAGLRTETILADPSGRLARLQAEVGRRYAEPEWVRRRCAEVERRIRDGLPGADAMGRLFLTGVTTHVLLTAALRNPTVRTRYVAVRALLAERGLLDVHEELLGLLGSAGMSRAEVEDELAVMTAEFDRAASVEGVPYAFASDISARARPIAVDATRELIGRGLHREIYFWIAATRLRCARILGTEPPPLRLGDTLGYLPRLTEVKELVLAG
;
A
#
# COMPACT_ATOMS: atom_id res chain seq x y z
N ASP A 1 7.11 8.77 -13.38
CA ASP A 1 6.90 8.59 -11.94
C ASP A 1 5.42 8.38 -11.69
N ASN A 2 5.08 7.13 -11.40
CA ASN A 2 3.73 6.72 -11.10
C ASN A 2 3.17 7.34 -9.79
N ASN A 3 4.00 7.60 -8.78
CA ASN A 3 3.56 8.13 -7.49
C ASN A 3 3.21 9.62 -7.54
N LEU A 4 3.90 10.39 -8.38
CA LEU A 4 3.65 11.83 -8.53
C LEU A 4 2.44 12.14 -9.41
N ALA A 5 2.16 11.28 -10.39
CA ALA A 5 1.11 11.52 -11.39
C ALA A 5 -0.29 11.67 -10.77
N ALA A 6 -0.60 10.89 -9.72
CA ALA A 6 -1.91 10.95 -9.06
C ALA A 6 -2.15 12.30 -8.36
N GLY A 7 -1.13 12.84 -7.68
CA GLY A 7 -1.21 14.15 -7.01
C GLY A 7 -1.23 15.32 -8.00
N LEU A 8 -0.49 15.21 -9.11
CA LEU A 8 -0.49 16.20 -10.19
C LEU A 8 -1.74 16.19 -11.07
N ARG A 9 -2.69 15.27 -10.84
CA ARG A 9 -3.99 15.25 -11.55
C ARG A 9 -5.04 16.11 -10.86
N THR A 10 -4.93 16.31 -9.56
CA THR A 10 -5.94 16.99 -8.73
C THR A 10 -5.49 18.39 -8.36
N GLU A 11 -6.41 19.35 -8.28
CA GLU A 11 -6.14 20.75 -7.90
C GLU A 11 -5.73 20.88 -6.43
N THR A 12 -4.45 20.61 -6.14
CA THR A 12 -3.89 20.64 -4.77
C THR A 12 -2.71 21.62 -4.63
N ILE A 13 -2.56 22.57 -5.57
CA ILE A 13 -1.47 23.54 -5.55
C ILE A 13 -1.79 24.62 -4.52
N LEU A 14 -0.99 24.67 -3.44
CA LEU A 14 -1.12 25.68 -2.38
C LEU A 14 -0.41 26.99 -2.74
N ALA A 15 0.70 26.92 -3.48
CA ALA A 15 1.44 28.08 -3.97
C ALA A 15 2.19 27.73 -5.25
N ASP A 16 2.04 28.56 -6.29
CA ASP A 16 2.82 28.48 -7.53
C ASP A 16 3.12 29.88 -8.10
N PRO A 17 4.05 30.63 -7.47
CA PRO A 17 4.41 31.97 -7.94
C PRO A 17 4.93 32.01 -9.38
N SER A 18 5.36 30.87 -9.91
CA SER A 18 5.96 30.72 -11.24
C SER A 18 4.98 30.27 -12.33
N GLY A 19 3.78 29.81 -11.97
CA GLY A 19 2.83 29.15 -12.87
C GLY A 19 3.30 27.79 -13.45
N ARG A 20 4.47 27.28 -13.03
CA ARG A 20 5.05 26.05 -13.59
C ARG A 20 4.32 24.81 -13.10
N LEU A 21 3.89 24.78 -11.85
CA LEU A 21 3.16 23.65 -11.29
C LEU A 21 1.77 23.57 -11.90
N ALA A 22 1.09 24.71 -12.09
CA ALA A 22 -0.20 24.77 -12.76
C ALA A 22 -0.12 24.27 -14.20
N ARG A 23 0.93 24.68 -14.95
CA ARG A 23 1.16 24.18 -16.32
C ARG A 23 1.43 22.67 -16.35
N LEU A 24 2.22 22.15 -15.42
CA LEU A 24 2.49 20.72 -15.32
C LEU A 24 1.23 19.94 -14.96
N GLN A 25 0.46 20.41 -13.99
CA GLN A 25 -0.81 19.82 -13.57
C GLN A 25 -1.83 19.79 -14.71
N ALA A 26 -1.94 20.86 -15.49
CA ALA A 26 -2.82 20.89 -16.66
C ALA A 26 -2.46 19.82 -17.70
N GLU A 27 -1.16 19.69 -18.01
CA GLU A 27 -0.70 18.68 -18.98
C GLU A 27 -0.85 17.25 -18.43
N VAL A 28 -0.49 17.02 -17.17
CA VAL A 28 -0.68 15.71 -16.52
C VAL A 28 -2.16 15.37 -16.44
N GLY A 29 -3.02 16.30 -16.00
CA GLY A 29 -4.46 16.12 -15.91
C GLY A 29 -5.10 15.72 -17.24
N ARG A 30 -4.74 16.43 -18.32
CA ARG A 30 -5.22 16.14 -19.68
C ARG A 30 -4.85 14.73 -20.15
N ARG A 31 -3.64 14.28 -19.84
CA ARG A 31 -3.08 13.03 -20.38
C ARG A 31 -3.12 11.85 -19.42
N TYR A 32 -3.55 12.07 -18.18
CA TYR A 32 -3.45 11.09 -17.10
C TYR A 32 -4.11 9.76 -17.49
N ALA A 33 -5.29 9.85 -18.09
CA ALA A 33 -6.09 8.70 -18.49
C ALA A 33 -5.73 8.13 -19.88
N GLU A 34 -4.78 8.71 -20.62
CA GLU A 34 -4.41 8.16 -21.93
C GLU A 34 -3.81 6.75 -21.75
N PRO A 35 -4.26 5.74 -22.54
CA PRO A 35 -3.86 4.35 -22.34
C PRO A 35 -2.34 4.12 -22.36
N GLU A 36 -1.61 4.88 -23.17
CA GLU A 36 -0.15 4.83 -23.20
C GLU A 36 0.48 5.17 -21.84
N TRP A 37 0.02 6.25 -21.20
CA TRP A 37 0.56 6.67 -19.91
C TRP A 37 0.14 5.75 -18.77
N VAL A 38 -1.08 5.20 -18.81
CA VAL A 38 -1.52 4.19 -17.83
C VAL A 38 -0.62 2.96 -17.90
N ARG A 39 -0.38 2.43 -19.10
CA ARG A 39 0.50 1.26 -19.31
C ARG A 39 1.93 1.54 -18.86
N ARG A 40 2.49 2.71 -19.20
CA ARG A 40 3.83 3.11 -18.75
C ARG A 40 3.94 3.17 -17.23
N ARG A 41 2.93 3.72 -16.54
CA ARG A 41 2.90 3.77 -15.07
C ARG A 41 2.78 2.38 -14.45
N CYS A 42 1.95 1.50 -15.00
CA CYS A 42 1.84 0.11 -14.53
C CYS A 42 3.17 -0.64 -14.72
N ALA A 43 3.79 -0.53 -15.89
CA ALA A 43 5.08 -1.16 -16.19
C ALA A 43 6.21 -0.63 -15.28
N GLU A 44 6.19 0.65 -14.91
CA GLU A 44 7.12 1.23 -13.95
C GLU A 44 7.01 0.54 -12.58
N VAL A 45 5.78 0.29 -12.10
CA VAL A 45 5.54 -0.39 -10.82
C VAL A 45 5.93 -1.88 -10.90
N GLU A 46 5.58 -2.58 -11.97
CA GLU A 46 5.97 -3.98 -12.18
C GLU A 46 7.49 -4.16 -12.22
N ARG A 47 8.20 -3.28 -12.93
CA ARG A 47 9.67 -3.27 -12.96
C ARG A 47 10.24 -3.04 -11.56
N ARG A 48 9.67 -2.12 -10.78
CA ARG A 48 10.11 -1.88 -9.40
C ARG A 48 9.95 -3.11 -8.50
N ILE A 49 8.88 -3.89 -8.68
CA ILE A 49 8.69 -5.15 -7.95
C ILE A 49 9.79 -6.14 -8.36
N ARG A 50 9.96 -6.34 -9.67
CA ARG A 50 10.93 -7.29 -10.23
C ARG A 50 12.35 -7.02 -9.77
N ASP A 51 12.78 -5.77 -9.90
CA ASP A 51 14.18 -5.39 -9.66
C ASP A 51 14.45 -5.19 -8.16
N GLY A 52 13.42 -4.80 -7.39
CA GLY A 52 13.57 -4.45 -5.98
C GLY A 52 13.50 -5.64 -5.02
N LEU A 53 12.74 -6.70 -5.34
CA LEU A 53 12.47 -7.76 -4.37
C LEU A 53 13.70 -8.59 -3.97
N PRO A 54 14.63 -8.96 -4.87
CA PRO A 54 15.79 -9.81 -4.54
C PRO A 54 16.73 -9.24 -3.46
N GLY A 55 16.76 -7.92 -3.27
CA GLY A 55 17.62 -7.26 -2.27
C GLY A 55 16.84 -6.54 -1.15
N ALA A 56 15.53 -6.72 -1.08
CA ALA A 56 14.70 -5.98 -0.15
C ALA A 56 14.79 -6.54 1.28
N ASP A 57 14.90 -5.64 2.27
CA ASP A 57 14.68 -5.97 3.67
C ASP A 57 13.21 -6.32 3.94
N ALA A 58 12.86 -6.69 5.18
CA ALA A 58 11.48 -7.06 5.53
C ALA A 58 10.46 -5.96 5.16
N MET A 59 10.80 -4.69 5.39
CA MET A 59 9.97 -3.55 5.01
C MET A 59 9.81 -3.45 3.50
N GLY A 60 10.91 -3.53 2.76
CA GLY A 60 10.92 -3.50 1.31
C GLY A 60 10.10 -4.64 0.71
N ARG A 61 10.25 -5.87 1.21
CA ARG A 61 9.47 -7.03 0.75
C ARG A 61 7.97 -6.85 0.99
N LEU A 62 7.58 -6.35 2.17
CA LEU A 62 6.19 -6.05 2.49
C LEU A 62 5.62 -5.00 1.53
N PHE A 63 6.34 -3.89 1.32
CA PHE A 63 5.90 -2.82 0.43
C PHE A 63 5.84 -3.25 -1.03
N LEU A 64 6.84 -3.99 -1.52
CA LEU A 64 6.88 -4.51 -2.89
C LEU A 64 5.77 -5.52 -3.15
N THR A 65 5.42 -6.34 -2.14
CA THR A 65 4.24 -7.20 -2.19
C THR A 65 2.95 -6.37 -2.22
N GLY A 66 2.83 -5.38 -1.34
CA GLY A 66 1.65 -4.51 -1.28
C GLY A 66 1.47 -3.58 -2.49
N VAL A 67 2.47 -3.37 -3.35
CA VAL A 67 2.28 -2.57 -4.58
C VAL A 67 1.77 -3.40 -5.76
N THR A 68 1.60 -4.71 -5.62
CA THR A 68 0.83 -5.51 -6.59
C THR A 68 -0.59 -4.95 -6.76
N THR A 69 -1.25 -4.56 -5.65
CA THR A 69 -2.56 -3.88 -5.70
C THR A 69 -2.48 -2.51 -6.38
N HIS A 70 -1.32 -1.84 -6.31
CA HIS A 70 -1.10 -0.54 -6.91
C HIS A 70 -1.14 -0.63 -8.44
N VAL A 71 -0.59 -1.69 -9.03
CA VAL A 71 -0.66 -1.93 -10.48
C VAL A 71 -2.11 -1.93 -10.95
N LEU A 72 -3.00 -2.66 -10.25
CA LEU A 72 -4.41 -2.78 -10.61
C LEU A 72 -5.18 -1.46 -10.39
N LEU A 73 -4.93 -0.77 -9.27
CA LEU A 73 -5.56 0.52 -9.00
C LEU A 73 -5.12 1.59 -9.99
N THR A 74 -3.84 1.63 -10.38
CA THR A 74 -3.33 2.51 -11.42
C THR A 74 -3.96 2.20 -12.78
N ALA A 75 -4.09 0.92 -13.14
CA ALA A 75 -4.77 0.50 -14.36
C ALA A 75 -6.23 0.99 -14.40
N ALA A 76 -6.92 0.94 -13.26
CA ALA A 76 -8.28 1.43 -13.11
C ALA A 76 -8.41 2.94 -12.86
N LEU A 77 -7.31 3.71 -12.93
CA LEU A 77 -7.27 5.15 -12.62
C LEU A 77 -7.78 5.52 -11.21
N ARG A 78 -7.71 4.58 -10.25
CA ARG A 78 -8.08 4.77 -8.85
C ARG A 78 -6.87 5.21 -8.03
N ASN A 79 -7.10 6.06 -7.03
CA ASN A 79 -6.02 6.53 -6.15
C ASN A 79 -5.49 5.38 -5.27
N PRO A 80 -4.22 4.96 -5.41
CA PRO A 80 -3.68 3.80 -4.71
C PRO A 80 -3.09 4.19 -3.34
N THR A 81 -3.94 4.69 -2.44
CA THR A 81 -3.47 5.11 -1.10
C THR A 81 -2.92 3.94 -0.30
N VAL A 82 -1.84 4.14 0.44
CA VAL A 82 -1.08 3.08 1.13
C VAL A 82 -1.95 2.26 2.09
N ARG A 83 -2.77 2.92 2.90
CA ARG A 83 -3.49 2.29 4.03
C ARG A 83 -4.65 1.42 3.58
N THR A 84 -5.46 1.89 2.63
CA THR A 84 -6.71 1.22 2.23
C THR A 84 -6.61 0.53 0.87
N ARG A 85 -5.42 0.38 0.30
CA ARG A 85 -5.23 -0.19 -1.05
C ARG A 85 -5.86 -1.57 -1.23
N TYR A 86 -5.80 -2.44 -0.22
CA TYR A 86 -6.39 -3.79 -0.31
C TYR A 86 -7.92 -3.72 -0.27
N VAL A 87 -8.48 -2.81 0.51
CA VAL A 87 -9.93 -2.51 0.50
C VAL A 87 -10.36 -1.94 -0.85
N ALA A 88 -9.58 -1.02 -1.41
CA ALA A 88 -9.87 -0.38 -2.69
C ALA A 88 -9.76 -1.37 -3.86
N VAL A 89 -8.75 -2.26 -3.86
CA VAL A 89 -8.57 -3.26 -4.92
C VAL A 89 -9.63 -4.34 -4.83
N ARG A 90 -10.08 -4.72 -3.62
CA ARG A 90 -11.23 -5.62 -3.46
C ARG A 90 -12.47 -5.07 -4.14
N ALA A 91 -12.80 -3.79 -3.92
CA ALA A 91 -13.93 -3.15 -4.56
C ALA A 91 -13.80 -3.16 -6.09
N LEU A 92 -12.62 -2.78 -6.62
CA LEU A 92 -12.32 -2.84 -8.05
C LEU A 92 -12.53 -4.24 -8.63
N LEU A 93 -11.97 -5.25 -7.98
CA LEU A 93 -12.03 -6.63 -8.45
C LEU A 93 -13.44 -7.21 -8.36
N ALA A 94 -14.21 -6.85 -7.34
CA ALA A 94 -15.62 -7.21 -7.22
C ALA A 94 -16.46 -6.69 -8.40
N GLU A 95 -16.27 -5.41 -8.77
CA GLU A 95 -16.94 -4.80 -9.92
C GLU A 95 -16.62 -5.48 -11.25
N ARG A 96 -15.48 -6.20 -11.33
CA ARG A 96 -15.02 -6.92 -12.51
C ARG A 96 -15.24 -8.43 -12.44
N GLY A 97 -15.84 -8.95 -11.36
CA GLY A 97 -16.03 -10.39 -11.16
C GLY A 97 -14.73 -11.18 -10.92
N LEU A 98 -13.68 -10.51 -10.43
CA LEU A 98 -12.32 -11.05 -10.25
C LEU A 98 -11.95 -11.20 -8.76
N LEU A 99 -12.91 -11.61 -7.92
CA LEU A 99 -12.67 -11.77 -6.47
C LEU A 99 -11.70 -12.91 -6.13
N ASP A 100 -11.52 -13.88 -7.02
CA ASP A 100 -10.46 -14.89 -6.95
C ASP A 100 -9.08 -14.23 -6.88
N VAL A 101 -8.83 -13.21 -7.70
CA VAL A 101 -7.60 -12.43 -7.67
C VAL A 101 -7.42 -11.70 -6.35
N HIS A 102 -8.51 -11.24 -5.72
CA HIS A 102 -8.40 -10.60 -4.41
C HIS A 102 -7.88 -11.60 -3.36
N GLU A 103 -8.37 -12.84 -3.38
CA GLU A 103 -7.86 -13.89 -2.48
C GLU A 103 -6.40 -14.26 -2.81
N GLU A 104 -6.00 -14.29 -4.08
CA GLU A 104 -4.59 -14.45 -4.49
C GLU A 104 -3.70 -13.33 -3.89
N LEU A 105 -4.13 -12.07 -3.98
CA LEU A 105 -3.41 -10.91 -3.42
C LEU A 105 -3.30 -10.96 -1.89
N LEU A 106 -4.35 -11.42 -1.20
CA LEU A 106 -4.30 -11.68 0.25
C LEU A 106 -3.37 -12.86 0.57
N GLY A 107 -3.27 -13.84 -0.31
CA GLY A 107 -2.31 -14.95 -0.21
C GLY A 107 -0.87 -14.46 -0.26
N LEU A 108 -0.56 -13.53 -1.17
CA LEU A 108 0.76 -12.88 -1.22
C LEU A 108 1.07 -12.09 0.04
N LEU A 109 0.07 -11.41 0.61
CA LEU A 109 0.22 -10.68 1.87
C LEU A 109 0.39 -11.62 3.08
N GLY A 110 -0.06 -12.86 2.97
CA GLY A 110 -0.09 -13.85 4.04
C GLY A 110 -1.32 -13.71 4.96
N SER A 111 -2.36 -12.98 4.54
CA SER A 111 -3.55 -12.71 5.35
C SER A 111 -4.84 -13.38 4.86
N ALA A 112 -4.80 -14.14 3.75
CA ALA A 112 -5.99 -14.77 3.17
C ALA A 112 -6.77 -15.65 4.16
N GLY A 113 -6.06 -16.43 4.97
CA GLY A 113 -6.62 -17.35 5.95
C GLY A 113 -6.75 -16.81 7.38
N MET A 114 -6.40 -15.54 7.61
CA MET A 114 -6.45 -14.99 8.97
C MET A 114 -7.89 -14.74 9.40
N SER A 115 -8.24 -15.27 10.56
CA SER A 115 -9.48 -14.96 11.24
C SER A 115 -9.45 -13.54 11.82
N ARG A 116 -10.64 -13.01 12.11
CA ARG A 116 -10.77 -11.73 12.81
C ARG A 116 -10.04 -11.73 14.16
N ALA A 117 -10.16 -12.82 14.93
CA ALA A 117 -9.54 -12.93 16.25
C ALA A 117 -8.01 -12.87 16.16
N GLU A 118 -7.40 -13.59 15.21
CA GLU A 118 -5.94 -13.54 15.00
C GLU A 118 -5.47 -12.13 14.63
N VAL A 119 -6.23 -11.39 13.82
CA VAL A 119 -5.87 -10.01 13.46
C VAL A 119 -6.09 -9.04 14.63
N GLU A 120 -7.09 -9.27 15.48
CA GLU A 120 -7.31 -8.50 16.71
C GLU A 120 -6.16 -8.71 17.71
N ASP A 121 -5.66 -9.94 17.84
CA ASP A 121 -4.48 -10.26 18.65
C ASP A 121 -3.22 -9.57 18.10
N GLU A 122 -3.00 -9.64 16.78
CA GLU A 122 -1.90 -8.92 16.11
C GLU A 122 -2.00 -7.39 16.29
N LEU A 123 -3.21 -6.83 16.27
CA LEU A 123 -3.44 -5.41 16.57
C LEU A 123 -3.11 -5.08 18.03
N ALA A 124 -3.43 -5.95 18.98
CA ALA A 124 -3.09 -5.74 20.39
C ALA A 124 -1.57 -5.70 20.60
N VAL A 125 -0.85 -6.64 19.97
CA VAL A 125 0.62 -6.66 19.98
C VAL A 125 1.19 -5.40 19.32
N MET A 126 0.71 -5.05 18.13
CA MET A 126 1.13 -3.81 17.44
C MET A 126 0.87 -2.57 18.29
N THR A 127 -0.25 -2.50 19.03
CA THR A 127 -0.59 -1.35 19.88
C THR A 127 0.43 -1.19 21.02
N ALA A 128 0.82 -2.29 21.67
CA ALA A 128 1.83 -2.25 22.73
C ALA A 128 3.22 -1.86 22.19
N GLU A 129 3.60 -2.38 21.02
CA GLU A 129 4.84 -2.00 20.33
C GLU A 129 4.83 -0.52 19.92
N PHE A 130 3.69 -0.03 19.41
CA PHE A 130 3.48 1.36 19.02
C PHE A 130 3.62 2.30 20.20
N ASP A 131 2.93 2.01 21.31
CA ASP A 131 2.92 2.88 22.49
C ASP A 131 4.34 3.00 23.10
N ARG A 132 5.13 1.90 23.05
CA ARG A 132 6.55 1.92 23.43
C ARG A 132 7.43 2.69 22.44
N ALA A 133 7.24 2.48 21.14
CA ALA A 133 8.06 3.12 20.12
C ALA A 133 7.79 4.64 20.07
N ALA A 134 6.54 5.06 20.30
CA ALA A 134 6.13 6.46 20.31
C ALA A 134 6.73 7.28 21.46
N SER A 135 7.24 6.64 22.52
CA SER A 135 7.96 7.31 23.61
C SER A 135 9.46 7.46 23.35
N VAL A 136 9.98 6.95 22.22
CA VAL A 136 11.40 7.07 21.86
C VAL A 136 11.61 8.34 21.04
N GLU A 137 12.45 9.25 21.55
CA GLU A 137 12.76 10.51 20.88
C GLU A 137 14.09 10.44 20.11
N GLY A 138 14.26 11.33 19.12
CA GLY A 138 15.56 11.54 18.46
C GLY A 138 16.02 10.43 17.49
N VAL A 139 15.16 9.47 17.14
CA VAL A 139 15.51 8.41 16.19
C VAL A 139 15.66 8.98 14.78
N PRO A 140 16.82 8.81 14.11
CA PRO A 140 17.03 9.26 12.74
C PRO A 140 16.33 8.32 11.74
N TYR A 141 15.00 8.35 11.74
CA TYR A 141 14.15 7.54 10.87
C TYR A 141 13.10 8.41 10.20
N ALA A 142 13.09 8.40 8.85
CA ALA A 142 12.24 9.27 8.04
C ALA A 142 10.73 9.10 8.31
N PHE A 143 10.31 7.96 8.87
CA PHE A 143 8.92 7.67 9.21
C PHE A 143 8.65 7.68 10.72
N ALA A 144 9.53 8.28 11.54
CA ALA A 144 9.33 8.37 12.98
C ALA A 144 8.04 9.11 13.35
N SER A 145 7.61 10.10 12.55
CA SER A 145 6.35 10.82 12.78
C SER A 145 5.09 9.94 12.69
N ASP A 146 5.15 8.85 11.91
CA ASP A 146 4.06 7.87 11.79
C ASP A 146 3.88 7.07 13.09
N ILE A 147 4.88 7.06 13.98
CA ILE A 147 4.88 6.37 15.27
C ILE A 147 5.03 7.41 16.37
N SER A 148 3.92 8.09 16.65
CA SER A 148 3.84 9.16 17.65
C SER A 148 2.49 9.17 18.33
N ALA A 149 2.39 9.81 19.50
CA ALA A 149 1.11 10.00 20.19
C ALA A 149 0.03 10.63 19.27
N ARG A 150 0.44 11.56 18.39
CA ARG A 150 -0.46 12.21 17.42
C ARG A 150 -0.92 11.27 16.30
N ALA A 151 -0.10 10.29 15.91
CA ALA A 151 -0.44 9.33 14.88
C ALA A 151 -1.26 8.14 15.39
N ARG A 152 -1.31 7.92 16.72
CA ARG A 152 -2.00 6.78 17.34
C ARG A 152 -3.46 6.60 16.90
N PRO A 153 -4.31 7.64 16.83
CA PRO A 153 -5.69 7.45 16.36
C PRO A 153 -5.78 6.95 14.91
N ILE A 154 -4.80 7.34 14.08
CA ILE A 154 -4.72 6.96 12.67
C ILE A 154 -4.17 5.54 12.52
N ALA A 155 -3.17 5.18 13.32
CA ALA A 155 -2.48 3.89 13.24
C ALA A 155 -3.24 2.76 13.95
N VAL A 156 -3.81 3.03 15.12
CA VAL A 156 -4.44 2.04 16.00
C VAL A 156 -5.96 2.09 15.88
N ASP A 157 -6.58 3.23 16.17
CA ASP A 157 -8.05 3.30 16.32
C ASP A 157 -8.77 3.11 14.98
N ALA A 158 -8.26 3.73 13.90
CA ALA A 158 -8.79 3.50 12.55
C ALA A 158 -8.61 2.03 12.09
N THR A 159 -7.53 1.36 12.51
CA THR A 159 -7.33 -0.06 12.20
C THR A 159 -8.35 -0.92 12.93
N ARG A 160 -8.62 -0.62 14.21
CA ARG A 160 -9.67 -1.29 15.00
C ARG A 160 -11.04 -1.14 14.36
N GLU A 161 -11.38 0.06 13.88
CA GLU A 161 -12.64 0.32 13.18
C GLU A 161 -12.78 -0.54 11.91
N LEU A 162 -11.72 -0.62 11.10
CA LEU A 162 -11.72 -1.41 9.86
C LEU A 162 -11.87 -2.90 10.14
N ILE A 163 -11.23 -3.42 11.19
CA ILE A 163 -11.44 -4.80 11.65
C ILE A 163 -12.90 -5.02 12.07
N GLY A 164 -13.49 -4.08 12.83
CA GLY A 164 -14.89 -4.12 13.23
C GLY A 164 -15.87 -4.20 12.06
N ARG A 165 -15.50 -3.62 10.91
CA ARG A 165 -16.24 -3.68 9.65
C ARG A 165 -15.98 -4.94 8.82
N GLY A 166 -15.21 -5.89 9.34
CA GLY A 166 -14.88 -7.14 8.66
C GLY A 166 -13.72 -7.05 7.67
N LEU A 167 -12.96 -5.95 7.64
CA LEU A 167 -11.82 -5.73 6.72
C LEU A 167 -10.48 -6.18 7.31
N HIS A 168 -10.52 -7.18 8.18
CA HIS A 168 -9.38 -7.65 8.97
C HIS A 168 -8.23 -8.19 8.09
N ARG A 169 -8.55 -8.91 7.01
CA ARG A 169 -7.55 -9.47 6.10
C ARG A 169 -6.87 -8.40 5.25
N GLU A 170 -7.65 -7.41 4.81
CA GLU A 170 -7.21 -6.30 3.97
C GLU A 170 -6.34 -5.29 4.74
N ILE A 171 -6.63 -5.07 6.03
CA ILE A 171 -5.88 -4.11 6.84
C ILE A 171 -4.58 -4.67 7.43
N TYR A 172 -4.34 -5.99 7.32
CA TYR A 172 -3.16 -6.64 7.87
C TYR A 172 -1.83 -6.05 7.35
N PHE A 173 -1.80 -5.57 6.10
CA PHE A 173 -0.64 -4.84 5.56
C PHE A 173 -0.20 -3.70 6.48
N TRP A 174 -1.17 -2.93 6.99
CA TRP A 174 -0.91 -1.77 7.82
C TRP A 174 -0.40 -2.17 9.21
N ILE A 175 -0.93 -3.28 9.77
CA ILE A 175 -0.45 -3.84 11.03
C ILE A 175 1.03 -4.25 10.86
N ALA A 176 1.34 -5.08 9.88
CA ALA A 176 2.71 -5.55 9.63
C ALA A 176 3.68 -4.39 9.38
N ALA A 177 3.29 -3.39 8.57
CA ALA A 177 4.12 -2.22 8.30
C ALA A 177 4.39 -1.38 9.56
N THR A 178 3.37 -1.22 10.42
CA THR A 178 3.49 -0.47 11.67
C THR A 178 4.40 -1.20 12.66
N ARG A 179 4.26 -2.53 12.80
CA ARG A 179 5.15 -3.33 13.66
C ARG A 179 6.61 -3.26 13.22
N LEU A 180 6.88 -3.36 11.91
CA LEU A 180 8.23 -3.20 11.35
C LEU A 180 8.83 -1.80 11.64
N ARG A 181 8.01 -0.74 11.58
CA ARG A 181 8.44 0.62 11.97
C ARG A 181 8.77 0.70 13.45
N CYS A 182 7.92 0.13 14.30
CA CYS A 182 8.14 0.08 15.75
C CYS A 182 9.44 -0.67 16.08
N ALA A 183 9.66 -1.85 15.47
CA ALA A 183 10.89 -2.62 15.66
C ALA A 183 12.14 -1.80 15.28
N ARG A 184 12.09 -1.06 14.17
CA ARG A 184 13.19 -0.18 13.76
C ARG A 184 13.46 0.95 14.75
N ILE A 185 12.42 1.57 15.30
CA ILE A 185 12.55 2.65 16.31
C ILE A 185 13.09 2.10 17.62
N LEU A 186 12.61 0.92 18.03
CA LEU A 186 13.01 0.26 19.27
C LEU A 186 14.38 -0.46 19.16
N GLY A 187 14.92 -0.61 17.96
CA GLY A 187 16.16 -1.36 17.71
C GLY A 187 16.02 -2.87 17.97
N THR A 188 14.81 -3.42 17.82
CA THR A 188 14.53 -4.85 18.03
C THR A 188 14.51 -5.61 16.71
N GLU A 189 14.54 -6.94 16.80
CA GLU A 189 14.37 -7.80 15.64
C GLU A 189 13.00 -7.55 14.98
N PRO A 190 12.91 -7.50 13.64
CA PRO A 190 11.64 -7.32 12.94
C PRO A 190 10.73 -8.54 13.15
N PRO A 191 9.40 -8.35 13.28
CA PRO A 191 8.48 -9.47 13.31
C PRO A 191 8.56 -10.29 12.00
N PRO A 192 8.38 -11.62 12.07
CA PRO A 192 8.37 -12.46 10.87
C PRO A 192 7.18 -12.09 9.97
N LEU A 193 7.41 -12.14 8.66
CA LEU A 193 6.38 -11.89 7.65
C LEU A 193 6.00 -13.20 6.95
N ARG A 194 4.70 -13.36 6.65
CA ARG A 194 4.11 -14.54 5.98
C ARG A 194 3.92 -14.32 4.47
N LEU A 195 4.81 -13.57 3.83
CA LEU A 195 4.64 -13.17 2.43
C LEU A 195 4.76 -14.38 1.49
N GLY A 196 3.87 -14.43 0.48
CA GLY A 196 3.93 -15.39 -0.62
C GLY A 196 4.98 -15.03 -1.68
N ASP A 197 4.98 -15.79 -2.78
CA ASP A 197 5.89 -15.58 -3.90
C ASP A 197 5.43 -14.45 -4.84
N THR A 198 5.75 -13.22 -4.46
CA THR A 198 5.43 -12.02 -5.24
C THR A 198 6.11 -12.00 -6.62
N LEU A 199 7.30 -12.58 -6.78
CA LEU A 199 7.98 -12.61 -8.10
C LEU A 199 7.31 -13.62 -9.02
N GLY A 200 7.02 -14.82 -8.53
CA GLY A 200 6.28 -15.84 -9.27
C GLY A 200 4.88 -15.39 -9.68
N TYR A 201 4.28 -14.44 -8.96
CA TYR A 201 2.97 -13.87 -9.27
C TYR A 201 2.97 -12.81 -10.39
N LEU A 202 4.12 -12.25 -10.78
CA LEU A 202 4.17 -11.16 -11.76
C LEU A 202 3.51 -11.47 -13.13
N PRO A 203 3.64 -12.67 -13.71
CA PRO A 203 2.92 -13.02 -14.93
C PRO A 203 1.40 -12.93 -14.76
N ARG A 204 0.87 -13.51 -13.66
CA ARG A 204 -0.55 -13.44 -13.32
C ARG A 204 -1.02 -12.00 -13.09
N LEU A 205 -0.23 -11.18 -12.39
CA LEU A 205 -0.52 -9.76 -12.20
C LEU A 205 -0.62 -9.01 -13.53
N THR A 206 0.26 -9.33 -14.48
CA THR A 206 0.28 -8.73 -15.82
C THR A 206 -1.01 -9.07 -16.58
N GLU A 207 -1.44 -10.33 -16.54
CA GLU A 207 -2.70 -10.77 -17.16
C GLU A 207 -3.91 -10.03 -16.58
N VAL A 208 -4.02 -9.99 -15.25
CA VAL A 208 -5.14 -9.31 -14.58
C VAL A 208 -5.15 -7.81 -14.87
N LYS A 209 -3.98 -7.18 -14.90
CA LYS A 209 -3.86 -5.77 -15.30
C LYS A 209 -4.46 -5.54 -16.69
N GLU A 210 -4.17 -6.39 -17.68
CA GLU A 210 -4.74 -6.23 -19.02
C GLU A 210 -6.27 -6.40 -19.02
N LEU A 211 -6.83 -7.30 -18.19
CA LEU A 211 -8.28 -7.39 -17.99
C LEU A 211 -8.87 -6.11 -17.39
N VAL A 212 -8.17 -5.50 -16.41
CA VAL A 212 -8.59 -4.22 -15.81
C VAL A 212 -8.53 -3.09 -16.84
N LEU A 213 -7.51 -3.06 -17.70
CA LEU A 213 -7.37 -2.05 -18.76
C LEU A 213 -8.41 -2.19 -19.88
N ALA A 214 -8.97 -3.38 -20.09
CA ALA A 214 -9.89 -3.67 -21.19
C ALA A 214 -11.36 -3.33 -20.91
N GLY A 215 -11.76 -3.27 -19.64
CA GLY A 215 -13.12 -2.85 -19.24
C GLY A 215 -13.15 -1.47 -18.62
#